data_AF-A0A954Z5K2-F1
#
_entry.id   AF-A0A954Z5K2-F1
#
_cell.length_a   1.000
_cell.length_b   1.000
_cell.length_c   1.000
_cell.angle_alpha   90.00
_cell.angle_beta   90.00
_cell.angle_gamma   90.00
#
_symmetry.space_group_name_H-M   'P 1'
#
loop_
_entity.id
_entity.type
_entity.pdbx_description
1 polymer ?
#
loop_
_entity_poly.entity_id
_entity_poly.type
_entity_poly.pdbx_seq_one_letter_code
_entity_poly.pdbx_strand_id
1 'polypeptide(L)'
;MMGPFVPDVVTDELNLIVGFLVGLAFGFVLEQAGFSSSRKLTGLFYGTDFTVLRVFFSAGVTAMCGVTLLSKLGLLDVNVIYVHPTYLYAALVGGGVMGLGF
;
A
#
# COMPACT_ATOMS: atom_id res chain seq x y z
N MET A 1 11.51 -14.72 11.72
CA MET A 1 10.20 -14.19 11.31
C MET A 1 10.15 -14.40 9.81
N MET A 2 9.39 -15.40 9.35
CA MET A 2 9.32 -15.73 7.93
C MET A 2 8.54 -14.62 7.22
N GLY A 3 9.09 -14.07 6.15
CA GLY A 3 8.37 -13.14 5.28
C GLY A 3 7.19 -13.83 4.59
N PRO A 4 6.22 -13.07 4.04
CA PRO A 4 5.08 -13.64 3.32
C PRO A 4 5.46 -14.25 1.97
N PHE A 5 6.71 -14.09 1.53
CA PHE A 5 7.26 -14.75 0.35
C PHE A 5 7.69 -16.18 0.68
N VAL A 6 7.50 -17.10 -0.26
CA VAL A 6 7.86 -18.50 -0.01
C VAL A 6 9.38 -18.66 0.18
N PRO A 7 9.85 -19.39 1.21
CA PRO A 7 11.27 -19.55 1.52
C PRO A 7 12.12 -20.10 0.37
N ASP A 8 11.52 -20.90 -0.51
CA ASP A 8 12.18 -21.47 -1.70
C ASP A 8 12.47 -20.42 -2.78
N VAL A 9 11.82 -19.25 -2.73
CA VAL A 9 11.95 -18.15 -3.69
C VAL A 9 12.76 -16.99 -3.09
N VAL A 10 12.54 -16.66 -1.82
CA VAL A 10 13.29 -15.62 -1.10
C VAL A 10 13.75 -16.18 0.24
N THR A 11 15.07 -16.34 0.41
CA THR A 11 15.67 -16.79 1.66
C THR A 11 15.46 -15.75 2.77
N ASP A 12 15.34 -16.19 4.02
CA ASP A 12 15.08 -15.32 5.17
C ASP A 12 16.09 -14.16 5.32
N GLU A 13 17.35 -14.39 4.95
CA GLU A 13 18.42 -13.37 4.96
C GLU A 13 18.18 -12.27 3.92
N LEU A 14 17.52 -12.59 2.81
CA LEU A 14 17.24 -11.67 1.71
C LEU A 14 15.93 -10.90 1.91
N ASN A 15 15.05 -11.31 2.83
CA ASN A 15 13.76 -10.67 3.05
C ASN A 15 13.86 -9.15 3.31
N LEU A 16 14.86 -8.72 4.09
CA LEU A 16 15.09 -7.30 4.37
C LEU A 16 15.58 -6.53 3.15
N ILE A 17 16.44 -7.15 2.34
CA ILE A 17 16.95 -6.54 1.10
C ILE A 17 15.82 -6.40 0.09
N VAL A 18 15.00 -7.44 -0.08
CA VAL A 18 13.82 -7.41 -0.95
C VAL A 18 12.83 -6.36 -0.45
N GLY A 19 12.55 -6.32 0.86
CA GLY A 19 11.68 -5.29 1.46
C GLY A 19 12.18 -3.88 1.22
N PHE A 20 13.50 -3.65 1.34
CA PHE A 20 14.11 -2.36 1.04
C PHE A 20 13.97 -1.97 -0.43
N LEU A 21 14.24 -2.89 -1.36
CA LEU A 21 14.10 -2.65 -2.80
C LEU A 21 12.64 -2.39 -3.21
N VAL A 22 11.69 -3.14 -2.65
CA VAL A 22 10.25 -2.91 -2.85
C VAL A 22 9.85 -1.54 -2.29
N GLY A 23 10.38 -1.15 -1.12
CA GLY A 23 10.15 0.17 -0.55
C GLY A 23 10.66 1.32 -1.43
N LEU A 24 11.86 1.18 -2.00
CA LEU A 24 12.40 2.14 -2.96
C LEU A 24 11.56 2.22 -4.24
N ALA A 25 11.19 1.07 -4.80
CA ALA A 25 10.33 1.01 -5.99
C ALA A 25 8.96 1.65 -5.73
N PHE A 26 8.37 1.39 -4.56
CA PHE A 26 7.11 2.00 -4.15
C PHE A 26 7.23 3.53 -4.02
N GLY A 27 8.27 4.03 -3.36
CA GLY A 27 8.53 5.47 -3.24
C GLY A 27 8.70 6.16 -4.61
N PHE A 28 9.46 5.54 -5.51
CA PHE A 28 9.64 6.05 -6.87
C PHE A 28 8.31 6.14 -7.64
N VAL A 29 7.46 5.11 -7.54
CA VAL A 29 6.12 5.12 -8.18
C VAL A 29 5.24 6.24 -7.62
N LEU A 30 5.27 6.48 -6.30
CA LEU A 30 4.51 7.57 -5.68
C LEU A 30 4.98 8.95 -6.12
N GLU A 31 6.29 9.14 -6.26
CA GLU A 31 6.86 10.40 -6.75
C GLU A 31 6.42 10.66 -8.19
N GLN A 32 6.47 9.64 -9.06
CA GLN A 32 5.99 9.73 -10.45
C GLN A 32 4.48 10.01 -10.53
N ALA A 33 3.69 9.46 -9.61
CA ALA A 33 2.27 9.74 -9.50
C ALA A 33 1.96 11.17 -9.00
N GLY A 34 2.99 11.94 -8.59
CA GLY A 34 2.86 13.33 -8.16
C GLY A 34 2.40 13.51 -6.71
N PHE A 35 2.51 12.47 -5.89
CA PHE A 35 2.15 12.51 -4.46
C PHE A 35 3.13 13.35 -3.62
N SER A 36 4.27 13.76 -4.20
CA SER A 36 5.18 14.73 -3.59
C SER A 36 4.65 16.16 -3.61
N SER A 37 3.62 16.45 -4.42
CA SER A 37 3.05 17.79 -4.55
C SER A 37 1.83 18.00 -3.66
N SER A 38 1.96 18.87 -2.66
CA SER A 38 0.83 19.25 -1.78
C SER A 38 -0.36 19.82 -2.57
N ARG A 39 -0.12 20.52 -3.69
CA ARG A 39 -1.19 21.07 -4.54
C ARG A 39 -2.04 19.99 -5.21
N LYS A 40 -1.42 18.88 -5.64
CA LYS A 40 -2.15 17.74 -6.22
C LYS A 40 -2.96 17.01 -5.16
N LEU A 41 -2.40 16.87 -3.95
CA LEU A 41 -3.11 16.23 -2.84
C LEU A 41 -4.32 17.06 -2.38
N THR A 42 -4.16 18.38 -2.22
CA THR A 42 -5.27 19.26 -1.83
C THR A 42 -6.27 19.48 -2.97
N GLY A 43 -5.84 19.36 -4.23
CA GLY A 43 -6.71 19.45 -5.40
C GLY A 43 -7.86 18.44 -5.41
N LEU A 44 -7.73 17.32 -4.70
CA LEU A 44 -8.83 16.37 -4.50
C LEU A 44 -9.99 17.00 -3.71
N PHE A 45 -9.69 17.74 -2.64
CA PHE A 45 -10.70 18.39 -1.79
C PHE A 45 -11.38 19.57 -2.50
N TYR A 46 -10.65 20.23 -3.40
CA TYR A 46 -11.18 21.32 -4.22
C TYR A 46 -11.86 20.83 -5.52
N GLY A 47 -11.84 19.53 -5.79
CA GLY A 47 -12.39 18.95 -7.03
C GLY A 47 -11.64 19.36 -8.30
N THR A 48 -10.42 19.87 -8.17
CA THR A 48 -9.58 20.33 -9.30
C THR A 48 -8.67 19.23 -9.83
N ASP A 49 -8.30 18.25 -9.00
CA ASP A 49 -7.43 17.14 -9.37
C ASP A 49 -7.88 15.82 -8.70
N PHE A 50 -8.27 14.84 -9.51
CA PHE A 50 -8.72 13.52 -9.05
C PHE A 50 -7.64 12.43 -9.15
N THR A 51 -6.38 12.82 -9.34
CA THR A 51 -5.25 11.88 -9.46
C THR A 51 -5.17 10.93 -8.27
N VAL A 52 -5.31 11.46 -7.05
CA VAL A 52 -5.25 10.67 -5.80
C VAL A 52 -6.32 9.57 -5.80
N LEU A 53 -7.58 9.94 -6.03
CA LEU A 53 -8.70 8.98 -6.04
C LEU A 53 -8.48 7.89 -7.09
N ARG A 54 -8.09 8.28 -8.31
CA ARG A 54 -7.86 7.34 -9.42
C ARG A 54 -6.73 6.36 -9.13
N VAL A 55 -5.61 6.84 -8.58
CA VAL A 55 -4.45 6.00 -8.26
C VAL A 55 -4.80 5.02 -7.14
N PHE A 56 -5.42 5.46 -6.05
CA PHE A 56 -5.77 4.56 -4.94
C PHE A 56 -6.77 3.48 -5.36
N PHE A 57 -7.81 3.83 -6.12
CA PHE A 57 -8.79 2.85 -6.59
C PHE A 57 -8.17 1.82 -7.54
N SER A 58 -7.43 2.29 -8.56
CA SER A 58 -6.80 1.39 -9.53
C SER A 58 -5.74 0.51 -8.87
N ALA A 59 -4.85 1.08 -8.06
CA ALA A 59 -3.84 0.33 -7.32
C ALA A 59 -4.48 -0.68 -6.35
N GLY A 60 -5.57 -0.33 -5.67
CA GLY A 60 -6.30 -1.23 -4.78
C GLY A 60 -6.88 -2.45 -5.51
N VAL A 61 -7.52 -2.23 -6.67
CA VAL A 61 -8.02 -3.33 -7.51
C VAL A 61 -6.87 -4.18 -8.04
N THR A 62 -5.79 -3.56 -8.53
CA THR A 62 -4.59 -4.27 -8.99
C THR A 62 -3.96 -5.10 -7.88
N ALA A 63 -3.87 -4.58 -6.65
CA ALA A 63 -3.33 -5.29 -5.50
C ALA A 63 -4.23 -6.48 -5.11
N MET A 64 -5.55 -6.31 -5.10
CA MET A 64 -6.50 -7.40 -4.82
C MET A 64 -6.34 -8.54 -5.84
N CYS A 65 -6.28 -8.21 -7.13
CA CYS A 65 -6.04 -9.19 -8.19
C CYS A 65 -4.65 -9.83 -8.06
N GLY A 66 -3.62 -9.01 -7.81
CA GLY A 66 -2.23 -9.44 -7.69
C GLY A 66 -2.03 -10.42 -6.53
N VAL A 67 -2.47 -10.08 -5.33
CA VAL A 67 -2.38 -10.96 -4.14
C VAL A 67 -3.08 -12.29 -4.41
N THR A 68 -4.27 -12.27 -5.01
CA THR A 68 -5.00 -13.49 -5.35
C THR A 68 -4.25 -14.36 -6.37
N LEU A 69 -3.67 -13.77 -7.40
CA LEU A 69 -2.89 -14.49 -8.41
C LEU A 69 -1.59 -15.06 -7.83
N LEU A 70 -0.83 -14.26 -7.08
CA LEU A 70 0.43 -14.69 -6.45
C LEU A 70 0.18 -15.79 -5.42
N SER A 71 -0.93 -15.72 -4.69
CA SER A 71 -1.34 -16.78 -3.76
C SER A 71 -1.63 -18.09 -4.50
N LYS A 72 -2.36 -18.05 -5.63
CA LYS A 72 -2.64 -19.24 -6.45
C LYS A 72 -1.39 -19.85 -7.10
N LEU A 73 -0.40 -19.03 -7.43
CA LEU A 73 0.88 -19.48 -7.98
C LEU A 73 1.83 -20.03 -6.89
N GLY A 74 1.43 -19.98 -5.61
CA GLY A 74 2.28 -20.42 -4.51
C GLY A 74 3.50 -19.52 -4.29
N LEU A 75 3.44 -18.25 -4.71
CA LEU A 75 4.52 -17.28 -4.53
C LEU A 75 4.34 -16.42 -3.28
N LEU A 76 3.12 -16.36 -2.74
CA LEU A 76 2.74 -15.52 -1.61
C LEU A 76 1.85 -16.32 -0.64
N ASP A 77 2.27 -16.42 0.61
CA ASP A 77 1.49 -17.04 1.68
C ASP A 77 0.62 -15.99 2.38
N VAL A 78 -0.68 -16.02 2.07
CA VAL A 78 -1.68 -15.12 2.65
C VAL A 78 -1.99 -15.42 4.11
N ASN A 79 -1.68 -16.61 4.62
CA ASN A 79 -2.00 -16.98 6.01
C ASN A 79 -1.10 -16.25 7.02
N VAL A 80 0.09 -15.82 6.58
CA VAL A 80 1.04 -15.05 7.39
C VAL A 80 0.75 -13.55 7.34
N ILE A 81 -0.14 -13.10 6.43
CA ILE A 81 -0.52 -11.69 6.30
C ILE A 81 -1.53 -11.34 7.40
N TYR A 82 -1.13 -10.42 8.27
CA TYR A 82 -2.00 -9.94 9.34
C TYR A 82 -3.05 -8.96 8.81
N VAL A 83 -4.33 -9.33 8.99
CA VAL A 83 -5.47 -8.45 8.72
C VAL A 83 -5.88 -7.76 10.01
N HIS A 84 -5.80 -6.43 10.03
CA HIS A 84 -6.19 -5.65 11.19
C HIS A 84 -7.70 -5.73 11.43
N PRO A 85 -8.16 -5.93 12.67
CA PRO A 85 -9.57 -5.87 12.99
C PRO A 85 -10.11 -4.44 12.85
N THR A 86 -11.40 -4.31 12.54
CA THR A 86 -12.04 -3.02 12.26
C THR A 86 -12.29 -2.23 13.54
N TYR A 87 -11.43 -1.26 13.84
CA TYR A 87 -11.62 -0.33 14.97
C TYR A 87 -12.32 0.96 14.54
N LEU A 88 -13.65 0.94 14.52
CA LEU A 88 -14.46 2.03 13.97
C LEU A 88 -14.23 3.38 14.68
N TYR A 89 -14.25 3.39 16.02
CA TYR A 89 -14.05 4.61 16.81
C TYR A 89 -12.63 5.18 16.64
N ALA A 90 -11.61 4.32 16.64
CA ALA A 90 -10.23 4.75 16.44
C ALA A 90 -10.02 5.32 15.03
N ALA A 91 -10.63 4.70 14.00
CA ALA A 91 -10.56 5.19 12.63
C ALA A 91 -11.24 6.56 12.46
N LEU A 92 -12.42 6.74 13.06
CA LEU A 92 -13.15 8.03 13.01
C LEU A 92 -12.38 9.15 13.74
N VAL A 93 -11.92 8.89 14.97
CA VAL A 93 -11.19 9.87 15.77
C VAL A 93 -9.84 10.19 15.13
N GLY A 94 -9.07 9.17 14.76
CA GLY A 94 -7.77 9.34 14.10
C GLY A 94 -7.88 10.04 12.75
N GLY A 95 -8.86 9.66 11.93
CA GLY A 95 -9.15 10.32 10.67
C GLY A 95 -9.55 11.79 10.86
N GLY A 96 -10.37 12.09 11.87
CA GLY A 96 -10.73 13.47 12.21
C GLY A 96 -9.52 14.32 12.61
N VAL A 97 -8.65 13.80 13.48
CA VAL A 97 -7.44 14.51 13.92
C VAL A 97 -6.47 14.74 12.75
N MET A 98 -6.20 13.71 11.93
CA MET A 98 -5.32 13.86 10.76
C MET A 98 -5.92 14.82 9.72
N GLY A 99 -7.24 14.76 9.49
CA GLY A 99 -7.92 15.63 8.55
C GLY A 99 -7.92 17.10 8.96
N LEU A 100 -7.97 17.41 10.26
CA LEU A 100 -7.83 18.79 10.76
C LEU A 100 -6.42 19.37 10.57
N GLY A 101 -5.40 18.52 10.52
CA GLY A 101 -4.01 18.94 10.32
C GLY A 101 -3.58 19.05 8.86
N PHE A 102 -4.44 18.65 7.93
CA PHE A 102 -4.19 18.58 6.49
C PHE A 102 -4.71 19.84 5.77
#